data_AF-A0ABC9WAT9-F1
#
_entry.id   AF-A0ABC9WAT9-F1
#
_cell.length_a   1.000
_cell.length_b   1.000
_cell.length_c   1.000
_cell.angle_alpha   90.00
_cell.angle_beta   90.00
_cell.angle_gamma   90.00
#
_symmetry.space_group_name_H-M   'P 1'
#
loop_
_entity.id
_entity.type
_entity.pdbx_description
1 polymer ?
#
loop_
_entity_poly.entity_id
_entity_poly.type
_entity_poly.pdbx_seq_one_letter_code
_entity_poly.pdbx_strand_id
1 'polypeptide(L)'
;MKSEMVQLQQNAVQNHTATMLEIGTSLLSQTAEQTRKLTDVETQVLNQTSRLEIQLLENSLSTYKLEKQLLQQTHEILKIHEKNSLLEHRILEMEERHKEELDTLKEEKENLQSLVTRQSYIIQELEKQLNKATSNNSVLQKQQLELMDTVHTLITLCSKEGVLLKNAKKEEEKPFRDCADVYQSGYNKSGVYTIYINNVSDPKKVFCNMEIAGGGWTVIQHREDGSLDFQKSWKEYKMVLNTINIVFDLSKEAKTQAVPFGTLFL
;
A
#
# COMPACT_ATOMS: atom_id res chain seq x y z
N MET A 1 -31.95 -35.97 137.78
CA MET A 1 -31.17 -36.99 137.01
C MET A 1 -31.78 -37.38 135.66
N LYS A 2 -32.87 -38.17 135.53
CA LYS A 2 -33.35 -38.60 134.18
C LYS A 2 -33.84 -37.44 133.29
N SER A 3 -34.58 -36.47 133.83
CA SER A 3 -35.11 -35.33 133.06
C SER A 3 -34.02 -34.36 132.58
N GLU A 4 -33.02 -34.07 133.42
CA GLU A 4 -31.89 -33.19 133.05
C GLU A 4 -30.99 -33.84 132.00
N MET A 5 -30.81 -35.15 132.07
CA MET A 5 -30.03 -35.90 131.08
C MET A 5 -30.70 -35.90 129.70
N VAL A 6 -32.05 -35.99 129.66
CA VAL A 6 -32.84 -35.86 128.43
C VAL A 6 -32.75 -34.44 127.86
N GLN A 7 -32.78 -33.40 128.70
CA GLN A 7 -32.70 -32.01 128.26
C GLN A 7 -31.29 -31.64 127.73
N LEU A 8 -30.22 -32.14 128.36
CA LEU A 8 -28.85 -32.01 127.86
C LEU A 8 -28.66 -32.74 126.53
N GLN A 9 -29.23 -33.93 126.38
CA GLN A 9 -29.19 -34.69 125.13
C GLN A 9 -29.98 -33.98 124.01
N GLN A 10 -31.15 -33.42 124.33
CA GLN A 10 -31.96 -32.62 123.39
C GLN A 10 -31.20 -31.37 122.91
N ASN A 11 -30.56 -30.64 123.84
CA ASN A 11 -29.77 -29.45 123.51
C ASN A 11 -28.53 -29.80 122.69
N ALA A 12 -27.85 -30.91 122.99
CA ALA A 12 -26.73 -31.40 122.19
C ALA A 12 -27.16 -31.79 120.77
N VAL A 13 -28.30 -32.47 120.63
CA VAL A 13 -28.89 -32.82 119.33
C VAL A 13 -29.31 -31.57 118.55
N GLN A 14 -29.97 -30.60 119.19
CA GLN A 14 -30.36 -29.34 118.55
C GLN A 14 -29.15 -28.51 118.10
N ASN A 15 -28.12 -28.42 118.93
CA ASN A 15 -26.89 -27.70 118.58
C ASN A 15 -26.16 -28.41 117.43
N HIS A 16 -26.06 -29.75 117.48
CA HIS A 16 -25.46 -30.51 116.38
C HIS A 16 -26.27 -30.37 115.07
N THR A 17 -27.59 -30.37 115.16
CA THR A 17 -28.48 -30.13 114.01
C THR A 17 -28.29 -28.74 113.44
N ALA A 18 -28.19 -27.70 114.28
CA ALA A 18 -27.91 -26.34 113.85
C ALA A 18 -26.55 -26.23 113.14
N THR A 19 -25.49 -26.84 113.70
CA THR A 19 -24.16 -26.86 113.05
C THR A 19 -24.17 -27.61 111.72
N MET A 20 -24.90 -28.73 111.61
CA MET A 20 -25.05 -29.45 110.34
C MET A 20 -25.83 -28.64 109.30
N LEU A 21 -26.88 -27.93 109.71
CA LEU A 21 -27.65 -27.05 108.82
C LEU A 21 -26.78 -25.89 108.34
N GLU A 22 -26.01 -25.26 109.22
CA GLU A 22 -25.09 -24.18 108.87
C GLU A 22 -24.03 -24.65 107.85
N ILE A 23 -23.38 -25.79 108.11
CA ILE A 23 -22.42 -26.41 107.18
C ILE A 23 -23.10 -26.72 105.84
N GLY A 24 -24.29 -27.33 105.87
CA GLY A 24 -25.07 -27.66 104.68
C GLY A 24 -25.43 -26.43 103.84
N THR A 25 -25.88 -25.34 104.48
CA THR A 25 -26.21 -24.08 103.80
C THR A 25 -24.97 -23.40 103.21
N SER A 26 -23.84 -23.41 103.93
CA SER A 26 -22.57 -22.87 103.43
C SER A 26 -22.08 -23.65 102.20
N LEU A 27 -22.13 -24.99 102.25
CA LEU A 27 -21.78 -25.85 101.13
C LEU A 27 -22.70 -25.60 99.92
N LEU A 28 -24.02 -25.55 100.13
CA LEU A 28 -24.97 -25.26 99.06
C LEU A 28 -24.73 -23.88 98.43
N SER A 29 -24.46 -22.85 99.24
CA SER A 29 -24.13 -21.51 98.75
C SER A 29 -22.84 -21.51 97.93
N GLN A 30 -21.79 -22.19 98.41
CA GLN A 30 -20.52 -22.32 97.70
C GLN A 30 -20.67 -23.09 96.38
N THR A 31 -21.43 -24.19 96.38
CA THR A 31 -21.74 -24.97 95.18
C THR A 31 -22.55 -24.15 94.18
N ALA A 32 -23.53 -23.38 94.62
CA ALA A 32 -24.30 -22.48 93.76
C ALA A 32 -23.40 -21.41 93.12
N GLU A 33 -22.48 -20.82 93.89
CA GLU A 33 -21.52 -19.84 93.36
C GLU A 33 -20.55 -20.46 92.35
N GLN A 34 -20.00 -21.65 92.65
CA GLN A 34 -19.13 -22.38 91.72
C GLN A 34 -19.87 -22.76 90.43
N THR A 35 -21.12 -23.21 90.54
CA THR A 35 -21.96 -23.55 89.39
C THR A 35 -22.17 -22.31 88.52
N ARG A 36 -22.49 -21.16 89.12
CA ARG A 36 -22.65 -19.91 88.37
C ARG A 36 -21.35 -19.48 87.66
N LYS A 37 -20.19 -19.59 88.32
CA LYS A 37 -18.89 -19.27 87.70
C LYS A 37 -18.58 -20.21 86.54
N LEU A 38 -18.87 -21.50 86.70
CA LEU A 38 -18.67 -22.49 85.64
C LEU A 38 -19.56 -22.19 84.44
N THR A 39 -20.85 -21.90 84.66
CA THR A 39 -21.77 -21.53 83.60
C THR A 39 -21.32 -20.26 82.85
N ASP A 40 -20.79 -19.26 83.56
CA ASP A 40 -20.25 -18.04 82.92
C ASP A 40 -19.07 -18.38 81.99
N VAL A 41 -18.12 -19.19 82.45
CA VAL A 41 -16.99 -19.66 81.63
C VAL A 41 -17.47 -20.50 80.45
N GLU A 42 -18.42 -21.41 80.65
CA GLU A 42 -19.01 -22.23 79.58
C GLU A 42 -19.66 -21.36 78.50
N THR A 43 -20.45 -20.34 78.90
CA THR A 43 -21.06 -19.41 77.94
C THR A 43 -20.02 -18.57 77.20
N GLN A 44 -18.94 -18.16 77.88
CA GLN A 44 -17.84 -17.44 77.26
C GLN A 44 -17.12 -18.30 76.22
N VAL A 45 -16.80 -19.55 76.57
CA VAL A 45 -16.14 -20.50 75.66
C VAL A 45 -17.04 -20.80 74.47
N LEU A 46 -18.35 -21.02 74.69
CA LEU A 46 -19.32 -21.24 73.62
C LEU A 46 -19.36 -20.04 72.65
N ASN A 47 -19.46 -18.82 73.18
CA ASN A 47 -19.46 -17.60 72.37
C ASN A 47 -18.15 -17.43 71.57
N GLN A 48 -17.00 -17.64 72.21
CA GLN A 48 -15.71 -17.59 71.54
C GLN A 48 -15.59 -18.65 70.44
N THR A 49 -16.07 -19.87 70.69
CA THR A 49 -16.07 -20.97 69.72
C THR A 49 -16.92 -20.61 68.51
N SER A 50 -18.17 -20.18 68.73
CA SER A 50 -19.06 -19.74 67.64
C SER A 50 -18.47 -18.58 66.85
N ARG A 51 -17.80 -17.62 67.51
CA ARG A 51 -17.12 -16.52 66.81
C ARG A 51 -15.98 -17.01 65.94
N LEU A 52 -15.15 -17.93 66.43
CA LEU A 52 -14.04 -18.50 65.66
C LEU A 52 -14.56 -19.35 64.49
N GLU A 53 -15.64 -20.11 64.68
CA GLU A 53 -16.28 -20.88 63.61
C GLU A 53 -16.80 -19.98 62.49
N ILE A 54 -17.47 -18.87 62.83
CA ILE A 54 -17.94 -17.89 61.83
C ILE A 54 -16.75 -17.29 61.07
N GLN A 55 -15.71 -16.86 61.77
CA GLN A 55 -14.51 -16.30 61.14
C GLN A 55 -13.82 -17.32 60.21
N LEU A 56 -13.75 -18.59 60.62
CA LEU A 56 -13.19 -19.65 59.80
C LEU A 56 -14.00 -19.84 58.52
N LEU A 57 -15.33 -19.84 58.62
CA LEU A 57 -16.22 -19.94 57.47
C LEU A 57 -16.07 -18.74 56.52
N GLU A 58 -16.05 -17.52 57.04
CA GLU A 58 -15.82 -16.29 56.25
C GLU A 58 -14.48 -16.32 55.51
N ASN A 59 -13.42 -16.75 56.19
CA ASN A 59 -12.11 -16.93 55.58
C ASN A 59 -12.13 -18.00 54.49
N SER A 60 -12.76 -19.15 54.74
CA SER A 60 -12.85 -20.23 53.75
C SER A 60 -13.61 -19.79 52.49
N LEU A 61 -14.69 -19.02 52.64
CA LEU A 61 -15.47 -18.48 51.54
C LEU A 61 -14.67 -17.45 50.73
N SER A 62 -13.90 -16.61 51.43
CA SER A 62 -13.01 -15.63 50.80
C SER A 62 -11.91 -16.32 50.00
N THR A 63 -11.28 -17.37 50.55
CA THR A 63 -10.30 -18.19 49.85
C THR A 63 -10.90 -18.84 48.61
N TYR A 64 -12.07 -19.46 48.71
CA TYR A 64 -12.74 -20.07 47.56
C TYR A 64 -13.01 -19.06 46.43
N LYS A 65 -13.42 -17.83 46.79
CA LYS A 65 -13.63 -16.75 45.81
C LYS A 65 -12.32 -16.36 45.11
N LEU A 66 -11.23 -16.25 45.86
CA LEU A 66 -9.91 -15.94 45.32
C LEU A 66 -9.39 -17.05 44.41
N GLU A 67 -9.55 -18.31 44.81
CA GLU A 67 -9.18 -19.47 43.99
C GLU A 67 -9.91 -19.48 42.64
N LYS A 68 -11.22 -19.19 42.65
CA LYS A 68 -12.00 -19.08 41.42
C LYS A 68 -11.52 -17.94 40.53
N GLN A 69 -11.18 -16.79 41.11
CA GLN A 69 -10.62 -15.66 40.36
C GLN A 69 -9.25 -16.01 39.77
N LEU A 70 -8.39 -16.68 40.53
CA LEU A 70 -7.08 -17.13 40.08
C LEU A 70 -7.19 -18.13 38.92
N LEU A 71 -8.14 -19.06 38.98
CA LEU A 71 -8.39 -20.01 37.90
C LEU A 71 -8.82 -19.29 36.62
N GLN A 72 -9.73 -18.31 36.73
CA GLN A 72 -10.16 -17.52 35.57
C GLN A 72 -8.99 -16.71 34.98
N GLN A 73 -8.20 -16.05 35.82
CA GLN A 73 -7.02 -15.30 35.37
C GLN A 73 -6.00 -16.21 34.69
N THR A 74 -5.76 -17.40 35.24
CA THR A 74 -4.87 -18.40 34.64
C THR A 74 -5.34 -18.80 33.25
N HIS A 75 -6.64 -19.02 33.06
CA HIS A 75 -7.21 -19.33 31.75
C HIS A 75 -7.00 -18.21 30.73
N GLU A 76 -7.24 -16.95 31.12
CA GLU A 76 -7.00 -15.80 30.24
C GLU A 76 -5.51 -15.64 29.89
N ILE A 77 -4.61 -15.87 30.85
CA ILE A 77 -3.15 -15.85 30.60
C ILE A 77 -2.77 -16.91 29.58
N LEU A 78 -3.28 -18.14 29.70
CA LEU A 78 -3.01 -19.22 28.75
C LEU A 78 -3.51 -18.86 27.33
N LYS A 79 -4.70 -18.27 27.24
CA LYS A 79 -5.27 -17.82 25.96
C LYS A 79 -4.45 -16.70 25.31
N ILE A 80 -3.93 -15.78 26.11
CA ILE A 80 -3.03 -14.72 25.63
C ILE A 80 -1.70 -15.32 25.19
N HIS A 81 -1.15 -16.27 25.96
CA HIS A 81 0.10 -16.94 25.64
C HIS A 81 0.04 -17.69 24.31
N GLU A 82 -1.03 -18.43 24.05
CA GLU A 82 -1.25 -19.11 22.77
C GLU A 82 -1.32 -18.13 21.59
N LYS A 83 -2.05 -17.02 21.76
CA LYS A 83 -2.10 -15.96 20.74
C LYS A 83 -0.75 -15.32 20.48
N ASN A 84 0.02 -15.06 21.54
CA ASN A 84 1.36 -14.48 21.41
C ASN A 84 2.30 -15.44 20.70
N SER A 85 2.28 -16.73 21.03
CA SER A 85 3.08 -17.75 20.35
C SER A 85 2.76 -17.83 18.85
N LEU A 86 1.47 -17.76 18.48
CA LEU A 86 1.06 -17.73 17.08
C LEU A 86 1.55 -16.45 16.36
N LEU A 87 1.48 -15.30 17.03
CA LEU A 87 1.95 -14.03 16.47
C LEU A 87 3.47 -14.03 16.28
N GLU A 88 4.22 -14.55 17.24
CA GLU A 88 5.67 -14.71 17.14
C GLU A 88 6.04 -15.58 15.94
N HIS A 89 5.35 -16.70 15.74
CA HIS A 89 5.59 -17.56 14.58
C HIS A 89 5.31 -16.84 13.25
N ARG A 90 4.18 -16.12 13.14
CA ARG A 90 3.85 -15.35 11.93
C ARG A 90 4.84 -14.21 11.64
N ILE A 91 5.39 -13.59 12.68
CA ILE A 91 6.41 -12.56 12.53
C ILE A 91 7.68 -13.19 11.95
N LEU A 92 8.12 -14.33 12.49
CA LEU A 92 9.30 -15.05 11.98
C LEU A 92 9.13 -15.46 10.51
N GLU A 93 7.98 -16.03 10.15
CA GLU A 93 7.68 -16.37 8.74
C GLU A 93 7.71 -15.15 7.82
N MET A 94 7.17 -14.01 8.28
CA MET A 94 7.17 -12.78 7.50
C MET A 94 8.58 -12.18 7.37
N GLU A 95 9.38 -12.23 8.43
CA GLU A 95 10.79 -11.79 8.42
C GLU A 95 11.62 -12.63 7.44
N GLU A 96 11.40 -13.95 7.40
CA GLU A 96 12.06 -14.85 6.46
C GLU A 96 11.69 -14.51 5.01
N ARG A 97 10.39 -14.37 4.70
CA ARG A 97 9.94 -13.96 3.36
C ARG A 97 10.51 -12.61 2.92
N HIS A 98 10.47 -11.60 3.80
CA HIS A 98 11.02 -10.29 3.46
C HIS A 98 12.54 -10.33 3.24
N LYS A 99 13.25 -11.22 3.94
CA LYS A 99 14.69 -11.42 3.73
C LYS A 99 14.96 -12.03 2.36
N GLU A 100 14.20 -13.05 1.96
CA GLU A 100 14.30 -13.64 0.63
C GLU A 100 14.01 -12.61 -0.48
N GLU A 101 12.91 -11.87 -0.36
CA GLU A 101 12.57 -10.80 -1.31
C GLU A 101 13.69 -9.76 -1.40
N LEU A 102 14.24 -9.34 -0.27
CA LEU A 102 15.33 -8.37 -0.24
C LEU A 102 16.59 -8.89 -0.93
N ASP A 103 16.92 -10.17 -0.76
CA ASP A 103 18.08 -10.77 -1.40
C ASP A 103 17.87 -10.93 -2.91
N THR A 104 16.65 -11.28 -3.36
CA THR A 104 16.31 -11.26 -4.80
C THR A 104 16.41 -9.86 -5.41
N LEU A 105 15.92 -8.83 -4.71
CA LEU A 105 15.99 -7.45 -5.19
C LEU A 105 17.43 -6.93 -5.26
N LYS A 106 18.31 -7.35 -4.35
CA LYS A 106 19.74 -7.03 -4.41
C LYS A 106 20.38 -7.67 -5.65
N GLU A 107 20.09 -8.93 -5.93
CA GLU A 107 20.61 -9.62 -7.11
C GLU A 107 20.14 -8.94 -8.40
N GLU A 108 18.84 -8.63 -8.52
CA GLU A 108 18.29 -7.89 -9.66
C GLU A 108 18.95 -6.52 -9.82
N LYS A 109 19.16 -5.80 -8.71
CA LYS A 109 19.86 -4.51 -8.71
C LYS A 109 21.30 -4.66 -9.25
N GLU A 110 22.05 -5.66 -8.81
CA GLU A 110 23.42 -5.89 -9.28
C GLU A 110 23.45 -6.23 -10.78
N ASN A 111 22.51 -7.06 -11.23
CA ASN A 111 22.34 -7.40 -12.65
C ASN A 111 22.03 -6.16 -13.51
N LEU A 112 21.09 -5.33 -13.06
CA LEU A 112 20.75 -4.07 -13.74
C LEU A 112 21.93 -3.11 -13.75
N GLN A 113 22.66 -2.99 -12.63
CA GLN A 113 23.82 -2.12 -12.54
C GLN A 113 24.95 -2.55 -13.48
N SER A 114 25.18 -3.86 -13.61
CA SER A 114 26.10 -4.42 -14.62
C SER A 114 25.65 -4.09 -16.04
N LEU A 115 24.35 -4.26 -16.34
CA LEU A 115 23.80 -3.95 -17.66
C LEU A 115 23.95 -2.47 -18.02
N VAL A 116 23.64 -1.56 -17.08
CA VAL A 116 23.79 -0.12 -17.26
C VAL A 116 25.25 0.25 -17.50
N THR A 117 26.18 -0.32 -16.73
CA THR A 117 27.62 -0.08 -16.91
C THR A 117 28.08 -0.52 -18.29
N ARG A 118 27.64 -1.71 -18.74
CA ARG A 118 27.95 -2.22 -20.08
C ARG A 118 27.36 -1.36 -21.19
N GLN A 119 26.10 -0.94 -21.06
CA GLN A 119 25.46 -0.04 -22.02
C GLN A 119 26.19 1.31 -22.09
N SER A 120 26.59 1.88 -20.94
CA SER A 120 27.37 3.12 -20.89
C SER A 120 28.68 3.00 -21.65
N TYR A 121 29.40 1.88 -21.51
CA TYR A 121 30.63 1.63 -22.27
C TYR A 121 30.38 1.55 -23.77
N ILE A 122 29.34 0.82 -24.20
CA ILE A 122 28.99 0.69 -25.62
C ILE A 122 28.60 2.04 -26.22
N ILE A 123 27.82 2.85 -25.50
CA ILE A 123 27.43 4.20 -25.94
C ILE A 123 28.67 5.07 -26.15
N GLN A 124 29.61 5.08 -25.19
CA GLN A 124 30.85 5.85 -25.32
C GLN A 124 31.67 5.43 -26.55
N GLU A 125 31.76 4.13 -26.85
CA GLU A 125 32.47 3.66 -28.04
C GLU A 125 31.72 4.05 -29.33
N LEU A 126 30.39 3.94 -29.36
CA LEU A 126 29.58 4.37 -30.50
C LEU A 126 29.71 5.89 -30.75
N GLU A 127 29.72 6.71 -29.71
CA GLU A 127 29.95 8.16 -29.81
C GLU A 127 31.33 8.46 -30.43
N LYS A 128 32.36 7.73 -30.00
CA LYS A 128 33.71 7.87 -30.57
C LYS A 128 33.76 7.49 -32.05
N GLN A 129 33.07 6.42 -32.45
CA GLN A 129 32.96 6.01 -33.85
C GLN A 129 32.18 7.04 -34.68
N LEU A 130 31.07 7.56 -34.14
CA LEU A 130 30.25 8.58 -34.79
C LEU A 130 31.04 9.88 -35.00
N ASN A 131 31.83 10.31 -34.01
CA ASN A 131 32.67 11.50 -34.12
C ASN A 131 33.71 11.36 -35.24
N LYS A 132 34.37 10.20 -35.34
CA LYS A 132 35.32 9.90 -36.44
C LYS A 132 34.63 9.91 -37.80
N ALA A 133 33.45 9.29 -37.91
CA ALA A 133 32.68 9.28 -39.15
C ALA A 133 32.25 10.70 -39.57
N THR A 134 31.83 11.52 -38.61
CA THR A 134 31.41 12.90 -38.84
C THR A 134 32.59 13.78 -39.28
N SER A 135 33.76 13.64 -38.64
CA SER A 135 34.96 14.38 -39.06
C SER A 135 35.37 14.00 -40.48
N ASN A 136 35.38 12.70 -40.80
CA ASN A 136 35.72 12.23 -42.14
C ASN A 136 34.73 12.77 -43.19
N ASN A 137 33.44 12.79 -42.88
CA ASN A 137 32.42 13.33 -43.77
C ASN A 137 32.62 14.84 -44.01
N SER A 138 32.95 15.61 -42.97
CA SER A 138 33.23 17.05 -43.12
C SER A 138 34.45 17.34 -44.00
N VAL A 139 35.50 16.50 -43.91
CA VAL A 139 36.69 16.58 -44.77
C VAL A 139 36.31 16.25 -46.22
N LEU A 140 35.55 15.18 -46.43
CA LEU A 140 35.08 14.80 -47.76
C LEU A 140 34.20 15.90 -48.37
N GLN A 141 33.31 16.51 -47.58
CA GLN A 141 32.46 17.61 -48.01
C GLN A 141 33.27 18.86 -48.38
N LYS A 142 34.35 19.15 -47.64
CA LYS A 142 35.30 20.22 -47.99
C LYS A 142 36.03 19.93 -49.30
N GLN A 143 36.56 18.72 -49.47
CA GLN A 143 37.21 18.29 -50.72
C GLN A 143 36.25 18.36 -51.91
N GLN A 144 34.98 18.01 -51.71
CA GLN A 144 33.96 18.07 -52.75
C GLN A 144 33.63 19.52 -53.14
N LEU A 145 33.67 20.46 -52.18
CA LEU A 145 33.50 21.89 -52.45
C LEU A 145 34.70 22.47 -53.22
N GLU A 146 35.92 22.11 -52.84
CA GLU A 146 37.15 22.50 -53.56
C GLU A 146 37.17 21.93 -54.98
N LEU A 147 36.77 20.66 -55.16
CA LEU A 147 36.64 20.05 -56.48
C LEU A 147 35.55 20.78 -57.30
N MET A 148 34.42 21.14 -56.69
CA MET A 148 33.38 21.92 -57.38
C MET A 148 33.92 23.27 -57.84
N ASP A 149 34.70 23.97 -57.01
CA ASP A 149 35.27 25.28 -57.34
C ASP A 149 36.31 25.19 -58.47
N THR A 150 37.17 24.15 -58.45
CA THR A 150 38.10 23.90 -59.57
C THR A 150 37.35 23.58 -60.87
N VAL A 151 36.28 22.77 -60.80
CA VAL A 151 35.40 22.50 -61.96
C VAL A 151 34.72 23.79 -62.43
N HIS A 152 34.22 24.63 -61.53
CA HIS A 152 33.60 25.91 -61.88
C HIS A 152 34.60 26.86 -62.53
N THR A 153 35.84 26.89 -62.03
CA THR A 153 36.94 27.66 -62.59
C THR A 153 37.29 27.17 -63.99
N LEU A 154 37.39 25.84 -64.19
CA LEU A 154 37.59 25.24 -65.50
C LEU A 154 36.43 25.56 -66.46
N ILE A 155 35.17 25.44 -66.02
CA ILE A 155 33.99 25.84 -66.81
C ILE A 155 34.05 27.32 -67.14
N THR A 156 34.51 28.18 -66.23
CA THR A 156 34.63 29.64 -66.44
C THR A 156 35.75 29.97 -67.42
N LEU A 157 36.87 29.25 -67.35
CA LEU A 157 37.96 29.34 -68.32
C LEU A 157 37.51 28.84 -69.69
N CYS A 158 36.76 27.73 -69.75
CA CYS A 158 36.10 27.26 -70.96
C CYS A 158 34.99 28.22 -71.44
N SER A 159 34.30 28.94 -70.55
CA SER A 159 33.27 29.92 -70.92
C SER A 159 33.88 31.24 -71.39
N LYS A 160 35.10 31.59 -70.94
CA LYS A 160 35.93 32.64 -71.55
C LYS A 160 36.36 32.27 -72.97
N GLU A 161 36.23 31.00 -73.35
CA GLU A 161 36.32 30.46 -74.71
C GLU A 161 35.05 29.69 -75.10
N GLY A 162 33.86 30.30 -74.93
CA GLY A 162 32.65 29.89 -75.66
C GLY A 162 31.43 29.45 -74.85
N VAL A 163 30.35 30.21 -75.02
CA VAL A 163 28.92 29.83 -75.15
C VAL A 163 28.24 28.92 -74.10
N LEU A 164 27.38 29.58 -73.31
CA LEU A 164 26.09 29.15 -72.73
C LEU A 164 25.57 27.73 -72.98
N LEU A 165 25.14 27.07 -71.90
CA LEU A 165 23.80 26.44 -71.80
C LEU A 165 23.23 26.54 -70.37
N LYS A 166 22.40 27.56 -70.13
CA LYS A 166 21.38 27.50 -69.07
C LYS A 166 20.10 27.01 -69.72
N ASN A 167 19.45 25.99 -69.13
CA ASN A 167 18.00 25.92 -68.97
C ASN A 167 17.61 24.63 -68.21
N ALA A 168 17.27 24.78 -66.92
CA ALA A 168 16.44 23.83 -66.20
C ALA A 168 15.17 24.56 -65.78
N LYS A 169 14.04 24.20 -66.37
CA LYS A 169 12.71 24.65 -65.95
C LYS A 169 12.32 23.90 -64.68
N LYS A 170 11.98 24.63 -63.63
CA LYS A 170 11.30 24.11 -62.43
C LYS A 170 9.80 24.18 -62.72
N GLU A 171 9.11 23.04 -62.78
CA GLU A 171 7.65 23.01 -62.83
C GLU A 171 7.09 23.40 -61.46
N GLU A 172 6.19 24.38 -61.44
CA GLU A 172 5.36 24.74 -60.28
C GLU A 172 4.29 23.66 -60.09
N GLU A 173 4.49 22.78 -59.10
CA GLU A 173 3.49 21.80 -58.69
C GLU A 173 2.36 22.48 -57.90
N LYS A 174 1.12 22.13 -58.27
CA LYS A 174 -0.11 22.61 -57.67
C LYS A 174 -0.21 22.10 -56.22
N PRO A 175 -0.54 22.94 -55.22
CA PRO A 175 -0.61 22.51 -53.83
C PRO A 175 -1.75 21.50 -53.61
N PHE A 176 -1.45 20.34 -53.02
CA PHE A 176 -2.45 19.34 -52.64
C PHE A 176 -3.29 19.82 -51.46
N ARG A 177 -4.62 19.71 -51.51
CA ARG A 177 -5.50 20.19 -50.43
C ARG A 177 -5.80 19.13 -49.38
N ASP A 178 -5.80 17.86 -49.80
CA ASP A 178 -6.03 16.70 -48.95
C ASP A 178 -5.36 15.44 -49.55
N CYS A 179 -5.43 14.31 -48.84
CA CYS A 179 -4.88 13.05 -49.33
C CYS A 179 -5.61 12.50 -50.56
N ALA A 180 -6.83 12.93 -50.86
CA ALA A 180 -7.53 12.52 -52.07
C ALA A 180 -6.97 13.24 -53.31
N ASP A 181 -6.64 14.53 -53.21
CA ASP A 181 -5.91 15.29 -54.24
C ASP A 181 -4.52 14.68 -54.48
N VAL A 182 -3.83 14.26 -53.40
CA VAL A 182 -2.53 13.54 -53.49
C VAL A 182 -2.69 12.23 -54.26
N TYR A 183 -3.70 11.41 -53.93
CA TYR A 183 -3.97 10.14 -54.60
C TYR A 183 -4.33 10.33 -56.08
N GLN A 184 -5.19 11.31 -56.40
CA GLN A 184 -5.57 11.64 -57.78
C GLN A 184 -4.39 12.16 -58.62
N SER A 185 -3.38 12.75 -57.97
CA SER A 185 -2.16 13.21 -58.62
C SER A 185 -1.14 12.09 -58.89
N GLY A 186 -1.51 10.84 -58.60
CA GLY A 186 -0.72 9.64 -58.92
C GLY A 186 0.17 9.13 -57.78
N TYR A 187 0.11 9.76 -56.60
CA TYR A 187 0.86 9.31 -55.42
C TYR A 187 0.08 8.21 -54.69
N ASN A 188 0.35 6.96 -55.07
CA ASN A 188 -0.41 5.79 -54.62
C ASN A 188 0.24 5.01 -53.46
N LYS A 189 1.24 5.59 -52.77
CA LYS A 189 1.91 4.94 -51.63
C LYS A 189 1.43 5.57 -50.33
N SER A 190 1.17 4.75 -49.31
CA SER A 190 0.86 5.28 -47.98
C SER A 190 2.09 5.98 -47.39
N GLY A 191 1.90 7.13 -46.74
CA GLY A 191 3.01 7.92 -46.20
C GLY A 191 2.62 9.30 -45.71
N VAL A 192 3.60 10.08 -45.25
CA VAL A 192 3.37 11.46 -44.81
C VAL A 192 3.47 12.42 -45.98
N TYR A 193 2.40 13.16 -46.23
CA TYR A 193 2.31 14.17 -47.30
C TYR A 193 2.03 15.56 -46.74
N THR A 194 2.44 16.57 -47.49
CA THR A 194 2.17 17.97 -47.16
C THR A 194 0.91 18.44 -47.87
N ILE A 195 -0.10 18.83 -47.10
CA ILE A 195 -1.37 19.36 -47.61
C ILE A 195 -1.58 20.82 -47.21
N TYR A 196 -2.34 21.54 -48.03
CA TYR A 196 -2.67 22.96 -47.85
C TYR A 196 -4.16 23.10 -47.59
N ILE A 197 -4.50 23.30 -46.31
CA ILE A 197 -5.90 23.44 -45.87
C ILE A 197 -6.32 24.89 -46.04
N ASN A 198 -7.45 25.11 -46.71
CA ASN A 198 -8.02 26.44 -46.87
C ASN A 198 -8.27 27.08 -45.49
N ASN A 199 -7.92 28.36 -45.33
CA ASN A 199 -8.00 29.13 -44.06
C ASN A 199 -6.95 28.75 -42.99
N VAL A 200 -5.92 27.98 -43.33
CA VAL A 200 -4.74 27.77 -42.49
C VAL A 200 -3.52 28.31 -43.23
N SER A 201 -2.78 29.23 -42.60
CA SER A 201 -1.62 29.88 -43.24
C SER A 201 -0.45 28.92 -43.46
N ASP A 202 -0.37 27.83 -42.68
CA ASP A 202 0.76 26.90 -42.70
C ASP A 202 0.37 25.53 -43.26
N PRO A 203 1.16 24.99 -44.21
CA PRO A 203 0.94 23.62 -44.70
C PRO A 203 1.07 22.60 -43.57
N LYS A 204 0.28 21.53 -43.65
CA LYS A 204 0.24 20.46 -42.64
C LYS A 204 0.78 19.16 -43.20
N LYS A 205 1.60 18.48 -42.40
CA LYS A 205 2.06 17.13 -42.68
C LYS A 205 1.05 16.15 -42.10
N VAL A 206 0.43 15.35 -42.96
CA VAL A 206 -0.58 14.36 -42.59
C VAL A 206 -0.17 12.99 -43.11
N PHE A 207 -0.56 11.94 -42.40
CA PHE A 207 -0.40 10.59 -42.93
C PHE A 207 -1.57 10.28 -43.87
N CYS A 208 -1.26 9.98 -45.12
CA CYS A 208 -2.21 9.53 -46.11
C CYS A 208 -2.15 8.01 -46.25
N ASN A 209 -3.28 7.33 -46.07
CA ASN A 209 -3.41 5.92 -46.40
C ASN A 209 -3.94 5.79 -47.83
N MET A 210 -3.08 5.28 -48.71
CA MET A 210 -3.36 5.14 -50.15
C MET A 210 -3.69 3.70 -50.55
N GLU A 211 -3.62 2.77 -49.61
CA GLU A 211 -3.69 1.32 -49.86
C GLU A 211 -5.04 0.72 -49.45
N ILE A 212 -5.66 1.22 -48.37
CA ILE A 212 -6.90 0.66 -47.82
C ILE A 212 -8.12 1.29 -48.51
N ALA A 213 -9.13 0.46 -48.80
CA ALA A 213 -10.47 0.89 -49.23
C ALA A 213 -10.49 1.92 -50.37
N GLY A 214 -9.62 1.74 -51.37
CA GLY A 214 -9.55 2.61 -52.56
C GLY A 214 -8.67 3.86 -52.43
N GLY A 215 -7.92 4.01 -51.33
CA GLY A 215 -6.91 5.04 -51.16
C GLY A 215 -7.45 6.48 -50.97
N GLY A 216 -6.54 7.41 -50.70
CA GLY A 216 -6.86 8.83 -50.50
C GLY A 216 -7.35 9.21 -49.11
N TRP A 217 -7.13 8.36 -48.10
CA TRP A 217 -7.62 8.61 -46.73
C TRP A 217 -6.65 9.49 -45.96
N THR A 218 -7.16 10.58 -45.38
CA THR A 218 -6.39 11.40 -44.43
C THR A 218 -6.56 10.83 -43.03
N VAL A 219 -5.47 10.42 -42.39
CA VAL A 219 -5.53 9.84 -41.03
C VAL A 219 -5.48 10.95 -40.00
N ILE A 220 -6.56 11.07 -39.22
CA ILE A 220 -6.72 12.09 -38.15
C ILE A 220 -6.40 11.56 -36.75
N GLN A 221 -6.52 10.25 -36.55
CA GLN A 221 -6.21 9.56 -35.30
C GLN A 221 -5.96 8.08 -35.63
N HIS A 222 -4.92 7.50 -35.00
CA HIS A 222 -4.55 6.10 -35.16
C HIS A 222 -4.28 5.49 -33.78
N ARG A 223 -4.71 4.24 -33.58
CA ARG A 223 -4.42 3.42 -32.41
C ARG A 223 -3.89 2.07 -32.84
N GLU A 224 -2.81 1.63 -32.22
CA GLU A 224 -2.17 0.36 -32.53
C GLU A 224 -1.96 -0.52 -31.28
N ASP A 225 -1.53 0.06 -30.16
CA ASP A 225 -0.99 -0.69 -29.02
C ASP A 225 -1.68 -0.40 -27.66
N GLY A 226 -2.57 0.59 -27.59
CA GLY A 226 -3.27 0.97 -26.36
C GLY A 226 -2.37 1.62 -25.29
N SER A 227 -1.14 2.01 -25.65
CA SER A 227 -0.16 2.59 -24.71
C SER A 227 -0.49 4.02 -24.28
N LEU A 228 -1.32 4.72 -25.05
CA LEU A 228 -1.77 6.08 -24.76
C LEU A 228 -3.16 6.06 -24.12
N ASP A 229 -3.32 6.81 -23.02
CA ASP A 229 -4.62 7.03 -22.38
C ASP A 229 -5.43 8.08 -23.15
N PHE A 230 -6.67 7.73 -23.47
CA PHE A 230 -7.64 8.55 -24.18
C PHE A 230 -8.83 8.96 -23.28
N GLN A 231 -8.83 8.66 -21.99
CA GLN A 231 -9.78 9.26 -21.05
C GLN A 231 -9.35 10.68 -20.69
N LYS A 232 -9.24 11.54 -21.71
CA LYS A 232 -8.83 12.94 -21.56
C LYS A 232 -10.06 13.85 -21.48
N SER A 233 -9.94 14.93 -20.73
CA SER A 233 -10.93 16.01 -20.70
C SER A 233 -11.04 16.70 -22.06
N TRP A 234 -12.18 17.34 -22.33
CA TRP A 234 -12.38 18.10 -23.58
C TRP A 234 -11.31 19.18 -23.81
N LYS A 235 -10.80 19.79 -22.73
CA LYS A 235 -9.73 20.80 -22.79
C LYS A 235 -8.43 20.20 -23.30
N GLU A 236 -8.08 19.01 -22.84
CA GLU A 236 -6.87 18.28 -23.27
C GLU A 236 -6.99 17.83 -24.72
N TYR A 237 -8.17 17.33 -25.14
CA TYR A 237 -8.43 17.00 -26.53
C TYR A 237 -8.30 18.21 -27.46
N LYS A 238 -8.89 19.35 -27.08
CA LYS A 238 -8.80 20.59 -27.85
C LYS A 238 -7.36 21.12 -27.92
N MET A 239 -6.59 20.99 -26.84
CA MET A 239 -5.18 21.39 -26.82
C MET A 239 -4.35 20.52 -27.76
N VAL A 240 -4.55 19.20 -27.75
CA VAL A 240 -3.86 18.29 -28.68
C VAL A 240 -4.23 18.60 -30.13
N LEU A 241 -5.51 18.83 -30.44
CA LEU A 241 -5.96 19.21 -31.78
C LEU A 241 -5.36 20.56 -32.24
N ASN A 242 -5.24 21.53 -31.33
CA ASN A 242 -4.59 22.82 -31.61
C ASN A 242 -3.06 22.68 -31.77
N THR A 243 -2.41 21.83 -30.98
CA THR A 243 -0.96 21.57 -31.07
C THR A 243 -0.60 20.83 -32.36
N ILE A 244 -1.44 19.90 -32.81
CA ILE A 244 -1.28 19.19 -34.09
C ILE A 244 -1.84 20.02 -35.26
N ASN A 245 -2.54 21.13 -34.97
CA ASN A 245 -3.20 22.01 -35.94
C ASN A 245 -4.05 21.25 -36.98
N ILE A 246 -4.81 20.24 -36.54
CA ILE A 246 -5.77 19.54 -37.39
C ILE A 246 -7.04 20.38 -37.41
N VAL A 247 -7.31 21.05 -38.52
CA VAL A 247 -8.58 21.75 -38.75
C VAL A 247 -9.61 20.73 -39.20
N PHE A 248 -10.63 20.51 -38.36
CA PHE A 248 -11.77 19.67 -38.69
C PHE A 248 -12.76 20.49 -39.51
N ASP A 249 -12.71 20.38 -40.84
CA ASP A 249 -13.73 20.96 -41.71
C ASP A 249 -14.87 19.93 -41.89
N LEU A 250 -15.93 20.06 -41.09
CA LEU A 250 -17.15 19.24 -41.20
C LEU A 250 -17.94 19.49 -42.49
N SER A 251 -17.54 20.46 -43.32
CA SER A 251 -18.29 20.86 -44.52
C SER A 251 -17.89 20.11 -45.80
N LYS A 252 -16.92 19.19 -45.75
CA LYS A 252 -16.49 18.41 -46.90
C LYS A 252 -16.44 16.93 -46.60
N GLU A 253 -16.95 16.13 -47.53
CA GLU A 253 -17.01 14.66 -47.53
C GLU A 253 -15.61 14.02 -47.62
N ALA A 254 -14.72 14.36 -46.68
CA ALA A 254 -13.45 13.67 -46.55
C ALA A 254 -13.75 12.24 -46.08
N LYS A 255 -13.40 11.28 -46.94
CA LYS A 255 -13.31 9.87 -46.58
C LYS A 255 -12.36 9.77 -45.39
N THR A 256 -12.94 9.66 -44.19
CA THR A 256 -12.25 9.65 -42.91
C THR A 256 -12.38 8.28 -42.27
N GLN A 257 -11.26 7.67 -41.86
CA GLN A 257 -11.29 6.44 -41.10
C GLN A 257 -11.30 6.81 -39.60
N ALA A 258 -12.49 6.76 -38.98
CA ALA A 258 -12.65 6.82 -37.54
C ALA A 258 -12.65 5.38 -37.00
N VAL A 259 -11.64 5.01 -36.20
CA VAL A 259 -11.61 3.72 -35.51
C VAL A 259 -12.46 3.83 -34.23
N PRO A 260 -13.42 2.92 -33.98
CA PRO A 260 -14.46 3.14 -32.98
C PRO A 260 -13.94 2.82 -31.58
N PHE A 261 -14.24 3.70 -30.61
CA PHE A 261 -14.66 3.30 -29.27
C PHE A 261 -15.45 4.47 -28.67
N GLY A 262 -16.74 4.23 -28.40
CA GLY A 262 -17.61 5.16 -27.68
C GLY A 262 -18.72 5.74 -28.55
N THR A 263 -19.78 4.96 -28.70
CA THR A 263 -21.14 5.46 -28.84
C THR A 263 -21.35 6.63 -27.88
N LEU A 264 -21.40 7.87 -28.39
CA LEU A 264 -22.04 8.98 -27.71
C LEU A 264 -23.39 9.21 -28.42
N PHE A 265 -24.36 8.35 -28.09
CA PHE A 265 -25.75 8.78 -28.03
C PHE A 265 -25.95 9.33 -26.61
N LEU A 266 -26.10 10.64 -26.51
CA LEU A 266 -27.09 11.31 -25.67
C LEU A 266 -27.55 12.54 -26.46
#